data_AF-A0A3B0U9H9-F1
#
_entry.id   AF-A0A3B0U9H9-F1
#
_cell.length_a   1.000
_cell.length_b   1.000
_cell.length_c   1.000
_cell.angle_alpha   90.00
_cell.angle_beta   90.00
_cell.angle_gamma   90.00
#
_symmetry.space_group_name_H-M   'P 1'
#
loop_
_entity.id
_entity.type
_entity.pdbx_description
1 polymer ?
#
loop_
_entity_poly.entity_id
_entity_poly.type
_entity_poly.pdbx_seq_one_letter_code
_entity_poly.pdbx_strand_id
1 'polypeptide(L)'
;MRVFWGVNGNRSISNYPALSRIALGKTLNAEQNGNPVIIPTLEINTMQNKDLRWERTEAFNVGIDYNLFDGVLSGSVEAYNMSTTDVLVNRELPTVTGFNRVYANFGEVKNKGFELTLNSLNMRRTNFEALVVMYSLWGMKSEYDLAKHDDNVEDRRNTWDIQVDMPGLGMGRDKDGSLC
;
A
#
# COMPACT_ATOMS: atom_id res chain seq x y z
N MET A 1 27.26 5.43 -12.29
CA MET A 1 26.59 4.77 -11.14
C MET A 1 25.72 5.80 -10.46
N ARG A 2 24.48 5.44 -10.18
CA ARG A 2 23.45 6.26 -9.56
C ARG A 2 22.92 5.51 -8.34
N VAL A 3 22.85 6.16 -7.19
CA VAL A 3 22.23 5.62 -5.98
C VAL A 3 21.27 6.68 -5.47
N PHE A 4 20.03 6.28 -5.22
CA PHE A 4 18.99 7.15 -4.70
C PHE A 4 18.30 6.45 -3.53
N TRP A 5 18.13 7.18 -2.44
CA TRP A 5 17.34 6.77 -1.30
C TRP A 5 16.46 7.95 -0.89
N GLY A 6 15.19 7.67 -0.64
CA GLY A 6 14.26 8.70 -0.22
C GLY A 6 13.02 8.11 0.43
N VAL A 7 12.40 8.90 1.28
CA VAL A 7 11.16 8.56 1.94
C VAL A 7 10.10 9.55 1.49
N ASN A 8 9.00 9.03 0.94
CA ASN A 8 7.83 9.80 0.56
C ASN A 8 6.65 9.47 1.47
N GLY A 9 5.91 10.50 1.89
CA GLY A 9 4.70 10.36 2.69
C GLY A 9 3.47 10.54 1.81
N ASN A 10 2.57 9.57 1.79
CA ASN A 10 1.31 9.66 1.09
C ASN A 10 0.17 9.97 2.06
N ARG A 11 -0.62 10.99 1.72
CA ARG A 11 -1.79 11.45 2.49
C ARG A 11 -3.10 11.38 1.70
N SER A 12 -3.16 10.55 0.65
CA SER A 12 -4.29 10.48 -0.27
C SER A 12 -5.52 9.81 0.36
N ILE A 13 -6.11 10.46 1.36
CA ILE A 13 -7.33 10.06 2.05
C ILE A 13 -8.30 11.25 2.18
N SER A 14 -9.58 10.93 2.35
CA SER A 14 -10.64 11.93 2.53
C SER A 14 -10.36 12.84 3.74
N ASN A 15 -10.83 14.08 3.70
CA ASN A 15 -10.63 15.03 4.79
C ASN A 15 -11.22 14.50 6.11
N TYR A 16 -10.51 14.75 7.21
CA TYR A 16 -10.87 14.33 8.57
C TYR A 16 -11.08 12.82 8.79
N PRO A 17 -10.21 11.94 8.28
CA PRO A 17 -10.38 10.49 8.40
C PRO A 17 -10.08 9.97 9.82
N ALA A 18 -9.33 10.76 10.60
CA ALA A 18 -9.07 10.50 12.00
C ALA A 18 -10.28 10.80 12.91
N LEU A 19 -11.28 11.55 12.45
CA LEU A 19 -12.45 11.96 13.25
C LEU A 19 -13.61 10.96 13.10
N SER A 20 -14.37 10.81 14.19
CA SER A 20 -15.66 10.12 14.13
C SER A 20 -16.67 10.96 13.36
N ARG A 21 -17.39 10.34 12.43
CA ARG A 21 -18.37 11.01 11.58
C ARG A 21 -19.78 10.53 11.90
N ILE A 22 -20.67 11.50 12.09
CA ILE A 22 -22.10 11.28 12.19
C ILE A 22 -22.68 11.34 10.78
N ALA A 23 -23.50 10.36 10.45
CA ALA A 23 -24.26 10.32 9.21
C ALA A 23 -25.76 10.37 9.52
N LEU A 24 -26.51 10.94 8.58
CA LEU A 24 -27.96 10.90 8.61
C LEU A 24 -28.42 9.53 8.09
N GLY A 25 -29.02 8.75 8.96
CA GLY A 25 -29.72 7.51 8.63
C GLY A 25 -31.21 7.76 8.46
N LYS A 26 -31.91 6.73 7.96
CA LYS A 26 -33.38 6.68 7.93
C LYS A 26 -33.76 5.32 8.49
N THR A 27 -34.56 5.31 9.55
CA THR A 27 -35.13 4.06 10.08
C THR A 27 -36.65 4.09 9.97
N LEU A 28 -37.22 2.90 9.83
CA LEU A 28 -38.66 2.70 9.90
C LEU A 28 -39.07 2.72 11.37
N ASN A 29 -40.01 3.57 11.70
CA ASN A 29 -40.66 3.60 13.01
C ASN A 29 -42.18 3.47 12.82
N ALA A 30 -42.90 3.14 13.89
CA ALA A 30 -44.35 3.14 13.89
C ALA A 30 -44.84 4.37 14.65
N GLU A 31 -45.77 5.12 14.05
CA GLU A 31 -46.50 6.15 14.80
C GLU A 31 -47.46 5.50 15.83
N GLN A 32 -48.01 6.30 16.73
CA GLN A 32 -48.89 5.81 17.80
C GLN A 32 -50.13 5.05 17.27
N ASN A 33 -50.48 5.28 16.00
CA ASN A 33 -51.59 4.65 15.28
C ASN A 33 -51.18 3.38 14.50
N GLY A 34 -49.91 2.96 14.58
CA GLY A 34 -49.42 1.75 13.93
C GLY A 34 -49.01 1.89 12.46
N ASN A 35 -49.11 3.09 11.86
CA ASN A 35 -48.65 3.29 10.49
C ASN A 35 -47.11 3.41 10.43
N PRO A 36 -46.47 2.88 9.38
CA PRO A 36 -45.04 3.03 9.19
C PRO A 36 -44.69 4.46 8.80
N VAL A 37 -43.76 5.07 9.53
CA VAL A 37 -43.19 6.39 9.25
C VAL A 37 -41.68 6.28 9.16
N ILE A 38 -41.08 6.99 8.20
CA ILE A 38 -39.63 7.08 8.08
C ILE A 38 -39.17 8.29 8.90
N ILE A 39 -38.36 8.05 9.92
CA ILE A 39 -37.77 9.11 10.72
C ILE A 39 -36.26 9.24 10.41
N PRO A 40 -35.72 10.47 10.39
CA PRO A 40 -34.29 10.66 10.29
C PRO A 40 -33.62 10.19 11.59
N THR A 41 -32.54 9.42 11.46
CA THR A 41 -31.68 9.00 12.58
C THR A 41 -30.31 9.65 12.45
N LEU A 42 -29.64 9.81 13.59
CA LEU A 42 -28.22 10.16 13.62
C LEU A 42 -27.46 8.90 14.01
N GLU A 43 -26.57 8.46 13.13
CA GLU A 43 -25.77 7.26 13.32
C GLU A 43 -24.29 7.63 13.28
N ILE A 44 -23.53 7.13 14.25
CA ILE A 44 -22.08 7.31 14.27
C ILE A 44 -21.48 6.23 13.36
N ASN A 45 -21.09 6.61 12.15
CA ASN A 45 -20.70 5.65 11.11
C ASN A 45 -19.22 5.27 11.16
N THR A 46 -18.36 6.16 11.66
CA THR A 46 -16.91 5.90 11.75
C THR A 46 -16.40 6.06 13.17
N MET A 47 -15.54 5.12 13.57
CA MET A 47 -14.78 5.21 14.81
C MET A 47 -13.64 6.24 14.64
N GLN A 48 -13.36 7.00 15.70
CA GLN A 48 -12.21 7.90 15.74
C GLN A 48 -10.91 7.10 15.87
N ASN A 49 -9.87 7.46 15.12
CA ASN A 49 -8.52 6.92 15.29
C ASN A 49 -7.53 8.06 15.52
N LYS A 50 -7.06 8.20 16.76
CA LYS A 50 -6.12 9.25 17.17
C LYS A 50 -4.68 8.94 16.76
N ASP A 51 -4.37 7.67 16.51
CA ASP A 51 -3.02 7.20 16.14
C ASP A 51 -2.84 7.10 14.61
N LEU A 52 -3.81 7.61 13.84
CA LEU A 52 -3.76 7.61 12.39
C LEU A 52 -2.56 8.43 11.90
N ARG A 53 -1.65 7.77 11.20
CA ARG A 53 -0.43 8.34 10.63
C ARG A 53 -0.44 8.28 9.10
N TRP A 54 0.44 9.04 8.47
CA TRP A 54 0.55 9.03 7.01
C TRP A 54 1.21 7.73 6.55
N GLU A 55 0.75 7.21 5.42
CA GLU A 55 1.43 6.11 4.74
C GLU A 55 2.83 6.55 4.34
N ARG A 56 3.84 5.73 4.61
CA ARG A 56 5.24 6.05 4.34
C ARG A 56 5.82 5.05 3.36
N THR A 57 6.22 5.52 2.19
CA THR A 57 6.95 4.74 1.18
C THR A 57 8.41 5.11 1.22
N GLU A 58 9.25 4.18 1.65
CA GLU A 58 10.69 4.25 1.48
C GLU A 58 11.08 3.66 0.13
N ALA A 59 11.85 4.39 -0.66
CA ALA A 59 12.31 3.95 -1.97
C ALA A 59 13.85 3.99 -2.04
N PHE A 60 14.43 2.84 -2.33
CA PHE A 60 15.85 2.68 -2.61
C PHE A 60 16.04 2.24 -4.06
N ASN A 61 16.86 2.97 -4.80
CA ASN A 61 17.13 2.71 -6.21
C ASN A 61 18.65 2.73 -6.44
N VAL A 62 19.14 1.76 -7.20
CA VAL A 62 20.52 1.68 -7.62
C VAL A 62 20.58 1.42 -9.12
N GLY A 63 21.41 2.18 -9.82
CA GLY A 63 21.54 2.11 -11.26
C GLY A 63 22.98 2.24 -11.74
N ILE A 64 23.30 1.56 -12.82
CA ILE A 64 24.58 1.68 -13.50
C ILE A 64 24.30 1.94 -14.98
N ASP A 65 24.84 3.06 -15.46
CA ASP A 65 24.87 3.41 -16.87
C ASP A 65 26.17 2.92 -17.49
N TYR A 66 26.08 2.38 -18.70
CA TYR A 66 27.25 1.97 -19.47
C TYR A 66 27.17 2.52 -20.89
N ASN A 67 28.35 2.80 -21.42
CA ASN A 67 28.55 3.19 -22.80
C ASN A 67 29.86 2.55 -23.26
N LEU A 68 29.77 1.70 -24.26
CA LEU A 68 30.86 0.89 -24.79
C LEU A 68 31.01 1.18 -26.29
N PHE A 69 32.24 1.00 -26.78
CA PHE A 69 32.58 1.12 -28.21
C PHE A 69 32.16 2.47 -28.82
N ASP A 70 32.53 3.59 -28.17
CA ASP A 70 32.22 4.95 -28.61
C ASP A 70 30.71 5.22 -28.87
N GLY A 71 29.84 4.63 -28.06
CA GLY A 71 28.39 4.81 -28.18
C GLY A 71 27.68 3.79 -29.06
N VAL A 72 28.40 2.79 -29.60
CA VAL A 72 27.76 1.72 -30.37
C VAL A 72 26.84 0.87 -29.50
N LEU A 73 27.22 0.64 -28.24
CA LEU A 73 26.38 -0.05 -27.27
C LEU A 73 26.28 0.79 -26.00
N SER A 74 25.07 1.22 -25.66
CA SER A 74 24.81 1.99 -24.45
C SER A 74 23.56 1.48 -23.74
N GLY A 75 23.40 1.81 -22.48
CA GLY A 75 22.26 1.33 -21.72
C GLY A 75 22.36 1.61 -20.24
N SER A 76 21.38 1.08 -19.51
CA SER A 76 21.34 1.15 -18.06
C SER A 76 20.81 -0.15 -17.47
N VAL A 77 21.34 -0.50 -16.31
CA VAL A 77 20.79 -1.54 -15.45
C VAL A 77 20.38 -0.87 -14.15
N GLU A 78 19.12 -0.99 -13.80
CA GLU A 78 18.54 -0.39 -12.61
C GLU A 78 17.85 -1.46 -11.77
N ALA A 79 17.97 -1.35 -10.46
CA ALA A 79 17.26 -2.17 -9.49
C ALA A 79 16.66 -1.26 -8.43
N TYR A 80 15.43 -1.57 -8.03
CA TYR A 80 14.69 -0.79 -7.06
C TYR A 80 14.05 -1.68 -6.00
N ASN A 81 13.95 -1.12 -4.81
CA ASN A 81 13.23 -1.68 -3.68
C ASN A 81 12.43 -0.55 -3.02
N MET A 82 11.13 -0.72 -2.97
CA MET A 82 10.18 0.21 -2.38
C MET A 82 9.43 -0.51 -1.27
N SER A 83 9.44 0.03 -0.07
CA SER A 83 8.65 -0.47 1.06
C SER A 83 7.66 0.59 1.51
N THR A 84 6.37 0.29 1.39
CA THR A 84 5.29 1.12 1.91
C THR A 84 4.83 0.56 3.24
N THR A 85 5.02 1.32 4.29
CA THR A 85 4.59 1.03 5.66
C THR A 85 3.37 1.87 6.01
N ASP A 86 2.62 1.41 7.00
CA ASP A 86 1.46 2.14 7.53
C ASP A 86 0.38 2.40 6.49
N VAL A 87 0.12 1.38 5.67
CA VAL A 87 -0.89 1.47 4.60
C VAL A 87 -2.24 1.84 5.20
N LEU A 88 -2.85 2.88 4.64
CA LEU A 88 -4.11 3.42 5.15
C LEU A 88 -5.28 2.59 4.61
N VAL A 89 -5.95 1.86 5.50
CA VAL A 89 -7.07 0.98 5.14
C VAL A 89 -8.35 1.45 5.84
N ASN A 90 -9.46 1.42 5.10
CA ASN A 90 -10.81 1.60 5.66
C ASN A 90 -11.40 0.22 5.94
N ARG A 91 -11.32 -0.22 7.20
CA ARG A 91 -11.76 -1.55 7.61
C ARG A 91 -13.20 -1.50 8.09
N GLU A 92 -13.99 -2.50 7.70
CA GLU A 92 -15.33 -2.71 8.27
C GLU A 92 -15.19 -3.39 9.63
N LEU A 93 -15.89 -2.84 10.62
CA LEU A 93 -15.89 -3.37 11.97
C LEU A 93 -17.12 -4.25 12.21
N PRO A 94 -17.00 -5.28 13.07
CA PRO A 94 -18.16 -6.01 13.56
C PRO A 94 -19.17 -5.06 14.22
N THR A 95 -20.46 -5.24 13.95
CA THR A 95 -21.55 -4.38 14.46
C THR A 95 -21.63 -4.34 15.98
N VAL A 96 -21.07 -5.34 16.68
CA VAL A 96 -20.96 -5.37 18.16
C VAL A 96 -20.14 -4.22 18.73
N THR A 97 -19.24 -3.63 17.93
CA THR A 97 -18.42 -2.48 18.35
C THR A 97 -19.23 -1.18 18.40
N GLY A 98 -20.45 -1.16 17.85
CA GLY A 98 -21.27 0.05 17.74
C GLY A 98 -20.84 1.01 16.62
N PHE A 99 -19.85 0.62 15.81
CA PHE A 99 -19.36 1.38 14.66
C PHE A 99 -19.31 0.48 13.42
N ASN A 100 -19.51 1.08 12.25
CA ASN A 100 -19.49 0.34 10.99
C ASN A 100 -18.07 0.26 10.38
N ARG A 101 -17.25 1.31 10.56
CA ARG A 101 -15.95 1.43 9.89
C ARG A 101 -14.91 2.17 10.73
N VAL A 102 -13.64 1.90 10.48
CA VAL A 102 -12.50 2.65 11.03
C VAL A 102 -11.39 2.79 10.00
N TYR A 103 -10.79 3.98 9.93
CA TYR A 103 -9.54 4.18 9.22
C TYR A 103 -8.37 3.80 10.13
N ALA A 104 -7.51 2.90 9.67
CA ALA A 104 -6.34 2.46 10.43
C ALA A 104 -5.14 2.25 9.50
N ASN A 105 -3.93 2.36 10.07
CA ASN A 105 -2.70 2.00 9.40
C ASN A 105 -2.47 0.50 9.58
N PHE A 106 -2.57 -0.28 8.51
CA PHE A 106 -2.55 -1.73 8.57
C PHE A 106 -1.80 -2.33 7.38
N GLY A 107 -0.74 -3.08 7.69
CA GLY A 107 0.06 -3.81 6.72
C GLY A 107 1.22 -3.02 6.12
N GLU A 108 2.03 -3.77 5.38
CA GLU A 108 3.22 -3.32 4.65
C GLU A 108 3.17 -3.89 3.22
N VAL A 109 3.55 -3.08 2.24
CA VAL A 109 3.65 -3.48 0.83
C VAL A 109 5.08 -3.28 0.35
N LYS A 110 5.71 -4.36 -0.10
CA LYS A 110 7.07 -4.36 -0.63
C LYS A 110 7.04 -4.60 -2.14
N ASN A 111 7.55 -3.62 -2.88
CA ASN A 111 7.71 -3.71 -4.33
C ASN A 111 9.19 -3.70 -4.67
N LYS A 112 9.67 -4.75 -5.33
CA LYS A 112 11.05 -4.82 -5.81
C LYS A 112 11.10 -5.21 -7.26
N GLY A 113 12.07 -4.69 -7.98
CA GLY A 113 12.21 -5.00 -9.38
C GLY A 113 13.53 -4.57 -9.96
N PHE A 114 13.66 -4.83 -11.24
CA PHE A 114 14.79 -4.40 -12.04
C PHE A 114 14.31 -3.94 -13.41
N GLU A 115 15.12 -3.09 -14.02
CA GLU A 115 14.94 -2.59 -15.38
C GLU A 115 16.28 -2.64 -16.09
N LEU A 116 16.29 -3.24 -17.27
CA LEU A 116 17.44 -3.32 -18.16
C LEU A 116 17.06 -2.61 -19.46
N THR A 117 17.84 -1.61 -19.81
CA THR A 117 17.72 -0.92 -21.10
C THR A 117 18.99 -1.09 -21.89
N LEU A 118 18.88 -1.52 -23.14
CA LEU A 118 19.97 -1.71 -24.08
C LEU A 118 19.68 -0.93 -25.37
N ASN A 119 20.61 -0.07 -25.76
CA ASN A 119 20.58 0.71 -26.97
C ASN A 119 21.77 0.31 -27.85
N SER A 120 21.50 -0.09 -29.09
CA SER A 120 22.53 -0.42 -30.09
C SER A 120 22.47 0.55 -31.26
N LEU A 121 23.61 1.10 -31.66
CA LEU A 121 23.80 1.94 -32.82
C LEU A 121 24.52 1.14 -33.91
N ASN A 122 23.78 0.61 -34.87
CA ASN A 122 24.31 -0.42 -35.79
C ASN A 122 25.08 0.15 -37.00
N MET A 123 24.83 1.40 -37.42
CA MET A 123 25.57 2.02 -38.54
C MET A 123 25.76 3.53 -38.31
N ARG A 124 27.01 4.01 -38.44
CA ARG A 124 27.34 5.44 -38.47
C ARG A 124 28.15 5.73 -39.74
N ARG A 125 27.51 6.26 -40.79
CA ARG A 125 28.17 6.75 -42.02
C ARG A 125 27.75 8.18 -42.28
N THR A 126 28.67 8.97 -42.83
CA THR A 126 28.52 10.42 -43.09
C THR A 126 27.35 10.77 -44.03
N ASN A 127 26.85 9.80 -44.81
CA ASN A 127 25.75 9.95 -45.77
C ASN A 127 24.58 8.97 -45.54
N PHE A 128 24.50 8.32 -44.37
CA PHE A 128 23.49 7.29 -44.11
C PHE A 128 22.84 7.48 -42.74
N GLU A 129 21.53 7.27 -42.67
CA GLU A 129 20.76 7.29 -41.42
C GLU A 129 21.28 6.23 -40.46
N ALA A 130 21.50 6.62 -39.20
CA ALA A 130 21.91 5.70 -38.17
C ALA A 130 20.70 4.96 -37.60
N LEU A 131 20.71 3.63 -37.67
CA LEU A 131 19.68 2.81 -37.04
C LEU A 131 20.04 2.60 -35.56
N VAL A 132 19.22 3.16 -34.68
CA VAL A 132 19.23 2.88 -33.24
C VAL A 132 18.14 1.85 -32.93
N VAL A 133 18.51 0.78 -32.24
CA VAL A 133 17.55 -0.20 -31.74
C VAL A 133 17.60 -0.19 -30.22
N MET A 134 16.44 -0.03 -29.60
CA MET A 134 16.26 0.01 -28.14
C MET A 134 15.55 -1.26 -27.69
N TYR A 135 16.08 -1.91 -26.67
CA TYR A 135 15.48 -3.06 -26.00
C TYR A 135 15.30 -2.71 -24.52
N SER A 136 14.09 -2.86 -24.01
CA SER A 136 13.80 -2.73 -22.58
C SER A 136 13.25 -4.05 -22.03
N LEU A 137 13.72 -4.41 -20.85
CA LEU A 137 13.25 -5.57 -20.09
C LEU A 137 13.05 -5.13 -18.65
N TRP A 138 11.87 -5.39 -18.10
CA TRP A 138 11.60 -5.13 -16.69
C TRP A 138 11.07 -6.38 -16.00
N GLY A 139 11.32 -6.46 -14.70
CA GLY A 139 10.72 -7.46 -13.82
C GLY A 139 10.35 -6.81 -12.50
N MET A 140 9.13 -7.10 -12.02
CA MET A 140 8.65 -6.60 -10.73
C MET A 140 8.01 -7.73 -9.94
N LYS A 141 8.30 -7.77 -8.64
CA LYS A 141 7.61 -8.59 -7.66
C LYS A 141 7.04 -7.69 -6.57
N SER A 142 5.75 -7.87 -6.30
CA SER A 142 5.03 -7.24 -5.21
C SER A 142 4.75 -8.27 -4.12
N GLU A 143 4.97 -7.90 -2.86
CA GLU A 143 4.73 -8.72 -1.68
C GLU A 143 3.89 -7.91 -0.68
N TYR A 144 2.80 -8.52 -0.21
CA TYR A 144 1.85 -7.90 0.71
C TYR A 144 1.96 -8.61 2.05
N ASP A 145 2.28 -7.86 3.10
CA ASP A 145 2.29 -8.36 4.46
C ASP A 145 1.23 -7.60 5.27
N LEU A 146 0.06 -8.22 5.40
CA LEU A 146 -1.08 -7.62 6.09
C LEU A 146 -0.94 -7.71 7.61
N ALA A 147 0.01 -8.48 8.15
CA ALA A 147 0.15 -8.73 9.58
C ALA A 147 1.27 -7.89 10.24
N LYS A 148 2.13 -7.26 9.46
CA LYS A 148 3.21 -6.42 9.99
C LYS A 148 2.73 -5.00 10.30
N HIS A 149 2.39 -4.77 11.56
CA HIS A 149 2.38 -3.46 12.18
C HIS A 149 3.44 -3.47 13.31
N ASP A 150 4.47 -2.61 13.16
CA ASP A 150 5.45 -2.18 14.18
C ASP A 150 5.76 -3.18 15.32
N ASP A 151 6.58 -4.22 15.07
CA ASP A 151 7.24 -5.16 16.02
C ASP A 151 6.44 -5.70 17.22
N ASN A 152 5.14 -5.43 17.25
CA ASN A 152 4.16 -5.83 18.23
C ASN A 152 3.10 -6.54 17.42
N VAL A 153 3.15 -7.87 17.48
CA VAL A 153 2.13 -8.82 17.00
C VAL A 153 0.74 -8.55 17.62
N GLU A 154 0.59 -7.49 18.40
CA GLU A 154 -0.62 -7.06 19.07
C GLU A 154 -0.63 -5.53 19.06
N ASP A 155 -1.54 -4.91 18.33
CA ASP A 155 -1.89 -3.53 18.62
C ASP A 155 -2.72 -3.50 19.92
N ARG A 156 -2.04 -3.69 21.06
CA ARG A 156 -2.64 -3.54 22.39
C ARG A 156 -3.11 -2.10 22.66
N ARG A 157 -2.82 -1.14 21.77
CA ARG A 157 -3.27 0.25 21.90
C ARG A 157 -4.63 0.47 21.23
N ASN A 158 -4.98 -0.34 20.22
CA ASN A 158 -6.32 -0.39 19.64
C ASN A 158 -7.16 -1.49 20.30
N THR A 159 -7.86 -1.12 21.38
CA THR A 159 -8.72 -2.00 22.20
C THR A 159 -9.94 -2.60 21.46
N TRP A 160 -10.09 -2.35 20.16
CA TRP A 160 -11.18 -2.82 19.31
C TRP A 160 -10.76 -3.92 18.33
N ASP A 161 -9.47 -4.27 18.27
CA ASP A 161 -9.00 -5.39 17.44
C ASP A 161 -9.42 -6.71 18.10
N ILE A 162 -10.60 -7.19 17.73
CA ILE A 162 -11.04 -8.53 18.07
C ILE A 162 -10.16 -9.47 17.24
N GLN A 163 -9.34 -10.27 17.91
CA GLN A 163 -8.56 -11.36 17.31
C GLN A 163 -9.53 -12.30 16.58
N VAL A 164 -9.74 -12.05 15.29
CA VAL A 164 -10.37 -13.03 14.40
C VAL A 164 -9.21 -13.89 13.93
N ASP A 165 -8.86 -14.86 14.77
CA ASP A 165 -8.01 -15.97 14.33
C ASP A 165 -8.76 -16.63 13.16
N MET A 166 -8.22 -16.50 11.94
CA MET A 166 -8.80 -17.13 10.76
C MET A 166 -8.14 -18.50 10.61
N PRO A 167 -8.78 -19.60 11.06
CA PRO A 167 -8.18 -20.92 10.88
C PRO A 167 -8.23 -21.26 9.40
N GLY A 168 -7.08 -21.29 8.73
CA GLY A 168 -6.96 -22.03 7.46
C GLY A 168 -6.22 -21.38 6.29
N LEU A 169 -5.53 -20.25 6.42
CA LEU A 169 -4.67 -19.74 5.34
C LEU A 169 -3.21 -19.57 5.80
N GLY A 170 -2.52 -20.71 5.88
CA GLY A 170 -1.13 -20.88 5.43
C GLY A 170 -0.02 -19.98 5.97
N MET A 171 0.76 -20.56 6.90
CA MET A 171 2.20 -20.33 7.15
C MET A 171 2.63 -18.95 7.65
N GLY A 172 2.34 -18.66 8.92
CA GLY A 172 3.20 -17.81 9.73
C GLY A 172 4.38 -18.63 10.29
N ARG A 173 5.61 -18.14 10.15
CA ARG A 173 6.75 -18.68 10.91
C ARG A 173 6.68 -18.14 12.33
N ASP A 174 6.60 -19.04 13.31
CA ASP A 174 6.86 -18.71 14.70
C ASP A 174 8.32 -18.27 14.88
N LYS A 175 8.56 -17.42 15.89
CA LYS A 175 9.85 -16.80 16.21
C LYS A 175 10.98 -17.81 16.53
N ASP A 176 10.66 -19.10 16.60
CA ASP A 176 11.58 -20.17 16.97
C ASP A 176 11.90 -21.13 15.81
N GLY A 177 11.37 -20.89 14.61
CA GLY A 177 11.77 -21.61 13.39
C GLY A 177 11.33 -23.07 13.29
N SER A 178 10.45 -23.56 14.16
CA SER A 178 9.81 -24.87 14.01
C SER A 178 8.44 -24.75 13.33
N LEU A 179 8.22 -25.58 12.30
CA LEU A 179 6.95 -25.68 11.56
C LEU A 179 5.89 -26.39 12.43
N CYS A 180 4.68 -25.84 12.48
CA CYS A 180 3.44 -26.55 12.80
C CYS A 180 2.57 -26.60 11.56
#